data_AF-A0A1U6GPD1-F1
#
_entry.id   AF-A0A1U6GPD1-F1
#
_cell.length_a   1.000
_cell.length_b   1.000
_cell.length_c   1.000
_cell.angle_alpha   90.00
_cell.angle_beta   90.00
_cell.angle_gamma   90.00
#
_symmetry.space_group_name_H-M   'P 1'
#
loop_
_entity.id
_entity.type
_entity.pdbx_description
1 polymer ?
#
loop_
_entity_poly.entity_id
_entity_poly.type
_entity_poly.pdbx_seq_one_letter_code
_entity_poly.pdbx_strand_id
1 'polypeptide(L)' 'MSNTNNDTSDIKKAAEQADSQQIEKNLENKKQVDAPAKLSEAEQTSFIDDDLRTDK' A
#
# COMPACT_ATOMS: atom_id res chain seq x y z
N MET A 1 24.02 16.12 -29.51
CA MET A 1 24.33 16.51 -28.12
C MET A 1 23.00 16.60 -27.37
N SER A 2 22.66 15.59 -26.57
CA SER A 2 21.47 15.63 -25.70
C SER A 2 21.88 16.08 -24.31
N ASN A 3 21.67 17.36 -24.02
CA ASN A 3 21.69 17.86 -22.66
C ASN A 3 20.35 17.48 -21.99
N THR A 4 20.18 16.21 -21.62
CA THR A 4 19.10 15.84 -20.70
C THR A 4 19.57 16.23 -19.30
N ASN A 5 19.26 17.47 -18.93
CA ASN A 5 19.56 18.02 -17.62
C ASN A 5 18.71 17.30 -16.56
N ASN A 6 19.25 16.21 -16.01
CA ASN A 6 18.58 15.30 -15.09
C ASN A 6 18.43 15.89 -13.67
N ASP A 7 18.74 17.16 -13.47
CA ASP A 7 18.67 17.84 -12.17
C ASP A 7 17.26 18.31 -11.78
N THR A 8 16.26 18.12 -12.67
CA THR A 8 14.85 18.45 -12.38
C THR A 8 13.92 17.24 -12.37
N SER A 9 14.46 16.03 -12.56
CA SER A 9 13.68 14.79 -12.61
C SER A 9 12.87 14.61 -11.32
N ASP A 10 11.58 14.35 -11.47
CA ASP A 10 10.67 14.08 -10.35
C ASP A 10 11.16 12.90 -9.50
N ILE A 11 11.92 11.98 -10.10
CA ILE A 11 12.57 10.86 -9.40
C ILE A 11 13.65 11.36 -8.44
N LYS A 12 14.48 12.34 -8.83
CA LYS A 12 15.49 12.94 -7.93
C LYS A 12 14.81 13.71 -6.80
N LYS A 13 13.77 14.50 -7.11
CA LYS A 13 13.01 15.24 -6.10
C LYS A 13 12.34 14.32 -5.09
N ALA A 14 11.74 13.22 -5.55
CA ALA A 14 11.14 12.22 -4.67
C ALA A 14 12.18 11.54 -3.77
N ALA A 15 13.37 11.25 -4.29
CA ALA A 15 14.47 10.69 -3.52
C ALA A 15 15.05 11.66 -2.48
N GLU A 16 15.10 12.96 -2.78
CA GLU A 16 15.56 14.00 -1.84
C GLU A 16 14.50 14.35 -0.79
N GLN A 17 13.21 14.25 -1.13
CA GLN A 17 12.09 14.47 -0.20
C GLN A 17 11.73 13.23 0.64
N ALA A 18 12.25 12.06 0.25
CA ALA A 18 12.15 10.84 1.03
C ALA A 18 13.02 10.97 2.30
N ASP A 19 12.45 11.61 3.32
CA ASP A 19 13.06 11.69 4.64
C ASP A 19 13.17 10.28 5.22
N SER A 20 14.40 9.75 5.25
CA SER A 20 14.72 8.42 5.76
C SER A 20 14.26 8.24 7.20
N GLN A 21 14.23 9.30 8.01
CA GLN A 21 13.71 9.26 9.37
C GLN A 21 12.19 9.11 9.42
N GLN A 22 11.47 9.70 8.46
CA GLN A 22 10.02 9.58 8.33
C GLN A 22 9.63 8.18 7.82
N ILE A 23 10.43 7.61 6.92
CA ILE A 23 10.26 6.25 6.40
C ILE A 23 10.50 5.22 7.51
N GLU A 24 11.57 5.36 8.29
CA GLU A 24 11.84 4.51 9.46
C GLU A 24 10.72 4.61 10.50
N LYS A 25 10.24 5.82 10.82
CA LYS A 25 9.09 6.02 11.73
C LYS A 25 7.79 5.38 11.23
N ASN A 26 7.59 5.32 9.91
CA ASN A 26 6.42 4.67 9.31
C ASN A 26 6.56 3.15 9.22
N LEU A 27 7.79 2.65 9.11
CA LEU A 27 8.13 1.21 9.09
C LEU A 27 8.23 0.60 10.48
N GLU A 28 8.31 1.41 11.55
CA GLU A 28 8.21 0.91 12.91
C GLU A 28 6.87 0.16 13.07
N ASN A 29 6.96 -1.17 13.19
CA ASN A 29 5.86 -2.11 13.49
C ASN A 29 5.12 -1.80 14.81
N LYS A 30 5.50 -0.73 15.52
CA LYS A 30 4.85 -0.20 16.71
C LYS A 30 3.67 0.71 16.39
N LYS A 31 3.51 1.14 15.14
CA LYS A 31 2.32 1.87 14.72
C LYS A 31 1.13 0.90 14.77
N GLN A 32 0.31 1.00 15.82
CA GLN A 32 -1.02 0.39 15.79
C GLN A 32 -1.77 1.07 14.66
N VAL A 33 -1.84 0.39 13.53
CA VAL A 33 -2.75 0.75 12.44
C VAL A 33 -4.05 0.05 12.78
N ASP A 34 -5.14 0.80 12.88
CA ASP A 34 -6.45 0.22 13.12
C ASP A 34 -6.76 -0.75 11.97
N ALA A 35 -6.82 -2.04 12.30
CA ALA A 35 -7.33 -3.02 11.37
C ALA A 35 -8.84 -2.77 11.19
N PRO A 36 -9.38 -2.94 9.99
CA PRO A 36 -10.83 -2.93 9.80
C PRO A 36 -11.49 -3.93 10.76
N ALA A 37 -12.69 -3.58 11.23
CA ALA A 37 -13.49 -4.50 12.01
C ALA A 37 -13.67 -5.81 11.22
N LYS A 38 -13.49 -6.95 11.90
CA LYS A 38 -13.78 -8.25 11.29
C LYS A 38 -15.29 -8.34 11.08
N LEU A 39 -15.68 -8.65 9.85
CA LEU A 39 -17.07 -8.92 9.51
C LEU A 39 -17.48 -10.28 10.09
N SER A 40 -18.69 -10.33 10.65
CA SER A 40 -19.35 -11.60 10.97
C SER A 40 -19.69 -12.38 9.70
N GLU A 41 -19.98 -13.68 9.81
CA GLU A 41 -20.35 -14.52 8.65
C GLU A 41 -21.58 -13.96 7.91
N ALA A 42 -22.53 -13.37 8.64
CA ALA A 42 -23.72 -12.76 8.05
C ALA A 42 -23.44 -11.45 7.30
N GLU A 43 -22.36 -10.75 7.64
CA GLU A 43 -21.92 -9.52 6.97
C GLU A 43 -20.93 -9.79 5.83
N GLN A 44 -20.40 -11.01 5.75
CA GLN A 44 -19.52 -11.43 4.67
C GLN A 44 -20.34 -11.75 3.44
N THR A 45 -20.17 -10.96 2.38
CA THR A 45 -20.67 -11.33 1.05
C THR A 45 -19.71 -12.32 0.42
N SER A 46 -20.21 -13.51 0.06
CA SER A 46 -19.43 -14.49 -0.69
C SER A 46 -18.90 -13.88 -1.99
N PHE A 47 -17.64 -14.19 -2.32
CA PHE A 47 -17.02 -13.70 -3.55
C PHE A 47 -17.70 -14.26 -4.82
N ILE A 48 -18.20 -15.49 -4.73
CA ILE A 48 -19.05 -16.14 -5.74
C ILE A 48 -20.15 -16.90 -5.03
N ASP A 49 -21.31 -17.03 -5.68
CA ASP A 49 -22.42 -17.83 -5.16
C ASP A 49 -21.96 -19.27 -4.93
N ASP A 50 -22.44 -19.87 -3.84
CA ASP A 50 -22.03 -21.22 -3.45
C ASP A 50 -22.39 -22.28 -4.51
N ASP A 51 -23.39 -22.02 -5.35
CA ASP A 51 -23.77 -22.89 -6.47
C ASP A 51 -22.82 -22.80 -7.67
N LEU A 52 -22.04 -21.72 -7.75
CA LEU A 52 -21.03 -21.48 -8.79
C LEU A 52 -19.62 -21.90 -8.36
N ARG A 53 -19.45 -22.32 -7.10
CA ARG A 53 -18.17 -22.78 -6.56
C ARG A 53 -17.83 -24.16 -7.10
N THR A 54 -16.71 -24.26 -7.82
CA THR A 54 -16.19 -25.51 -8.39
C THR A 54 -15.15 -26.20 -7.48
N ASP A 55 -14.80 -25.57 -6.36
CA ASP A 55 -13.82 -26.03 -5.38
C ASP A 55 -14.43 -26.90 -4.25
N LYS A 56 -15.71 -27.25 -4.36
CA LYS A 56 -16.40 -28.18 -3.45
C LYS A 56 -16.04 -29.64 -3.70
#